data_AF-A0A843I333-F1
#
_entry.id   AF-A0A843I333-F1
#
_cell.length_a   1.000
_cell.length_b   1.000
_cell.length_c   1.000
_cell.angle_alpha   90.00
_cell.angle_beta   90.00
_cell.angle_gamma   90.00
#
_symmetry.space_group_name_H-M   'P 1'
#
loop_
_entity.id
_entity.type
_entity.pdbx_description
1 polymer ?
#
loop_
_entity_poly.entity_id
_entity_poly.type
_entity_poly.pdbx_seq_one_letter_code
_entity_poly.pdbx_strand_id
1 'polypeptide(L)'
;MRIAIVDGYTDEPAGLGVPPYIDVYPRYVAGAAKAADPGNVVRYFTVDSMRGDWPAALKALRGFDMVVVIAGVTTPGKYLSGTPISYDELLDIGRLEGPVKILGGPVARYGYGLEGGSIAHPPSKFRRYFDIVATGDVDLVVYEALMHGLEGASPSARHEGYELVDEFAVKGAFVVQQHPHFANLVAELETYKSCPRYVSGGCSFCTTVAYGPVVYRRPEGIAREVEALHAAGVRHFRLGRQADFYAYMAEDTGREDLPRPNPEAVERLLRGVRAAAPLLETLHIDNVNPGTVARWPRESAEVTKLLLKYGTPGNVAAMGVETADPRVIKINNLKADPEEAFEAVRLISSIGAVRGHNGMPWLLPGINFVLGLPGETKETYELNKQFLSRILDAGLLVRRVNIR
;
A
#
# COMPACT_ATOMS: atom_id res chain seq x y z
N MET A 1 -6.41 -1.16 -28.86
CA MET A 1 -4.94 -0.96 -28.75
C MET A 1 -4.28 -2.10 -28.00
N ARG A 2 -2.97 -2.31 -28.19
CA ARG A 2 -2.11 -3.20 -27.41
C ARG A 2 -1.38 -2.36 -26.36
N ILE A 3 -1.57 -2.68 -25.09
CA ILE A 3 -1.04 -1.93 -23.96
C ILE A 3 -0.15 -2.86 -23.12
N ALA A 4 1.08 -2.44 -22.87
CA ALA A 4 1.97 -3.11 -21.93
C ALA A 4 1.95 -2.39 -20.59
N ILE A 5 1.82 -3.12 -19.51
CA ILE A 5 2.01 -2.65 -18.14
C ILE A 5 3.33 -3.25 -17.66
N VAL A 6 4.30 -2.38 -17.37
CA VAL A 6 5.57 -2.78 -16.77
C VAL A 6 5.51 -2.44 -15.28
N ASP A 7 5.42 -3.47 -14.47
CA ASP A 7 5.47 -3.38 -13.02
C ASP A 7 6.93 -3.39 -12.56
N GLY A 8 7.43 -2.19 -12.28
CA GLY A 8 8.73 -1.94 -11.66
C GLY A 8 8.71 -2.09 -10.14
N TYR A 9 7.58 -2.54 -9.59
CA TYR A 9 7.24 -2.60 -8.18
C TYR A 9 7.18 -1.23 -7.49
N THR A 10 6.36 -1.22 -6.45
CA THR A 10 6.08 -0.08 -5.61
C THR A 10 6.27 -0.45 -4.14
N ASP A 11 6.76 0.49 -3.36
CA ASP A 11 6.79 0.37 -1.90
C ASP A 11 6.53 1.75 -1.29
N GLU A 12 5.39 1.87 -0.63
CA GLU A 12 4.90 3.07 0.02
C GLU A 12 4.56 2.78 1.47
N PRO A 13 4.56 3.79 2.36
CA PRO A 13 4.18 3.59 3.76
C PRO A 13 2.85 2.85 3.93
N ALA A 14 1.92 3.03 2.98
CA ALA A 14 0.60 2.43 3.01
C ALA A 14 0.45 1.15 2.16
N GLY A 15 1.30 0.88 1.17
CA GLY A 15 1.06 -0.19 0.19
C GLY A 15 2.34 -0.82 -0.35
N LEU A 16 2.29 -2.10 -0.72
CA LEU A 16 3.44 -2.88 -1.17
C LEU A 16 3.11 -3.65 -2.44
N GLY A 17 3.92 -3.47 -3.48
CA GLY A 17 3.79 -4.15 -4.76
C GLY A 17 4.93 -5.12 -5.08
N VAL A 18 5.91 -5.27 -4.20
CA VAL A 18 7.00 -6.21 -4.41
C VAL A 18 6.51 -7.64 -4.13
N PRO A 19 6.80 -8.64 -4.99
CA PRO A 19 6.36 -10.02 -4.79
C PRO A 19 6.68 -10.55 -3.38
N PRO A 20 5.82 -11.41 -2.81
CA PRO A 20 4.65 -12.05 -3.42
C PRO A 20 3.39 -11.16 -3.48
N TYR A 21 3.50 -9.85 -3.27
CA TYR A 21 2.37 -8.93 -3.38
C TYR A 21 2.11 -8.51 -4.83
N ILE A 22 0.86 -8.21 -5.15
CA ILE A 22 0.48 -7.42 -6.33
C ILE A 22 -0.28 -6.19 -5.87
N ASP A 23 0.23 -5.03 -6.26
CA ASP A 23 -0.34 -3.75 -5.89
C ASP A 23 -1.62 -3.43 -6.66
N VAL A 24 -2.30 -2.37 -6.27
CA VAL A 24 -3.51 -1.85 -6.94
C VAL A 24 -3.19 -1.24 -8.30
N TYR A 25 -2.06 -0.53 -8.44
CA TYR A 25 -1.73 0.24 -9.64
C TYR A 25 -1.79 -0.57 -10.95
N PRO A 26 -1.08 -1.71 -11.10
CA PRO A 26 -1.14 -2.47 -12.35
C PRO A 26 -2.53 -3.01 -12.66
N ARG A 27 -3.29 -3.35 -11.61
CA ARG A 27 -4.67 -3.86 -11.73
C ARG A 27 -5.60 -2.73 -12.16
N TYR A 28 -5.52 -1.57 -11.55
CA TYR A 28 -6.37 -0.43 -11.88
C TYR A 28 -6.03 0.13 -13.27
N VAL A 29 -4.75 0.18 -13.67
CA VAL A 29 -4.35 0.54 -15.05
C VAL A 29 -4.90 -0.46 -16.07
N ALA A 30 -4.84 -1.76 -15.80
CA ALA A 30 -5.44 -2.78 -16.67
C ALA A 30 -6.96 -2.60 -16.77
N GLY A 31 -7.60 -2.26 -15.65
CA GLY A 31 -9.02 -1.93 -15.56
C GLY A 31 -9.41 -0.69 -16.36
N ALA A 32 -8.67 0.40 -16.20
CA ALA A 32 -8.81 1.64 -16.96
C ALA A 32 -8.73 1.39 -18.46
N ALA A 33 -7.74 0.60 -18.90
CA ALA A 33 -7.62 0.20 -20.30
C ALA A 33 -8.85 -0.56 -20.80
N LYS A 34 -9.38 -1.50 -20.01
CA LYS A 34 -10.60 -2.26 -20.34
C LYS A 34 -11.88 -1.44 -20.23
N ALA A 35 -11.90 -0.41 -19.39
CA ALA A 35 -13.01 0.52 -19.27
C ALA A 35 -13.11 1.43 -20.50
N ALA A 36 -11.97 1.93 -20.99
CA ALA A 36 -11.91 2.77 -22.18
C ALA A 36 -12.34 2.01 -23.45
N ASP A 37 -11.84 0.79 -23.64
CA ASP A 37 -12.29 -0.11 -24.71
C ASP A 37 -12.08 -1.58 -24.30
N PRO A 38 -13.15 -2.40 -24.18
CA PRO A 38 -13.04 -3.83 -23.87
C PRO A 38 -12.13 -4.61 -24.83
N GLY A 39 -11.99 -4.14 -26.09
CA GLY A 39 -11.13 -4.68 -27.13
C GLY A 39 -9.64 -4.43 -26.93
N ASN A 40 -9.25 -3.59 -25.96
CA ASN A 40 -7.84 -3.36 -25.63
C ASN A 40 -7.15 -4.66 -25.17
N VAL A 41 -5.99 -4.96 -25.75
CA VAL A 41 -5.18 -6.12 -25.38
C VAL A 41 -4.14 -5.66 -24.37
N VAL A 42 -4.28 -6.10 -23.12
CA VAL A 42 -3.36 -5.71 -22.03
C VAL A 42 -2.41 -6.86 -21.71
N ARG A 43 -1.11 -6.56 -21.72
CA ARG A 43 -0.05 -7.48 -21.28
C ARG A 43 0.69 -6.92 -20.09
N TYR A 44 0.98 -7.77 -19.13
CA TYR A 44 1.67 -7.42 -17.89
C TYR A 44 3.06 -8.04 -17.86
N PHE A 45 4.03 -7.23 -17.46
CA PHE A 45 5.43 -7.60 -17.32
C PHE A 45 5.90 -7.16 -15.94
N THR A 46 6.65 -8.01 -15.26
CA THR A 46 7.41 -7.59 -14.06
C THR A 46 8.82 -7.22 -14.46
N VAL A 47 9.44 -6.26 -13.77
CA VAL A 47 10.84 -5.91 -14.02
C VAL A 47 11.76 -7.13 -13.88
N ASP A 48 11.52 -8.01 -12.90
CA ASP A 48 12.34 -9.22 -12.73
C ASP A 48 12.20 -10.19 -13.90
N SER A 49 10.98 -10.37 -14.43
CA SER A 49 10.79 -11.20 -15.62
C SER A 49 11.49 -10.61 -16.85
N MET A 50 11.52 -9.28 -16.98
CA MET A 50 12.21 -8.61 -18.08
C MET A 50 13.73 -8.72 -17.97
N ARG A 51 14.28 -8.69 -16.75
CA ARG A 51 15.74 -8.85 -16.51
C ARG A 51 16.30 -10.19 -16.98
N GLY A 52 15.47 -11.22 -17.10
CA GLY A 52 15.89 -12.51 -17.66
C GLY A 52 16.45 -12.42 -19.08
N ASP A 53 15.92 -11.51 -19.90
CA ASP A 53 16.45 -11.14 -21.21
C ASP A 53 16.03 -9.69 -21.54
N TRP A 54 16.77 -8.72 -20.98
CA TRP A 54 16.44 -7.31 -21.07
C TRP A 54 16.35 -6.79 -22.52
N PRO A 55 17.31 -7.10 -23.43
CA PRO A 55 17.20 -6.69 -24.83
C PRO A 55 15.95 -7.25 -25.54
N ALA A 56 15.60 -8.52 -25.31
CA ALA A 56 14.41 -9.10 -25.90
C ALA A 56 13.12 -8.49 -25.32
N ALA A 57 13.09 -8.22 -24.02
CA ALA A 57 11.98 -7.56 -23.35
C ALA A 57 11.76 -6.14 -23.92
N LEU A 58 12.80 -5.32 -24.04
CA LEU A 58 12.73 -4.00 -24.66
C LEU A 58 12.25 -4.08 -26.12
N LYS A 59 12.72 -5.07 -26.89
CA LYS A 59 12.24 -5.31 -28.26
C LYS A 59 10.76 -5.67 -28.29
N ALA A 60 10.28 -6.47 -27.34
CA ALA A 60 8.87 -6.83 -27.23
C ALA A 60 8.00 -5.61 -26.91
N LEU A 61 8.46 -4.72 -26.00
CA LEU A 61 7.73 -3.50 -25.64
C LEU A 61 7.53 -2.53 -26.81
N ARG A 62 8.47 -2.47 -27.77
CA ARG A 62 8.31 -1.68 -29.02
C ARG A 62 7.12 -2.12 -29.88
N GLY A 63 6.66 -3.36 -29.68
CA GLY A 63 5.51 -3.91 -30.38
C GLY A 63 4.16 -3.49 -29.80
N PHE A 64 4.11 -2.67 -28.75
CA PHE A 64 2.87 -2.17 -28.17
C PHE A 64 2.54 -0.76 -28.66
N ASP A 65 1.27 -0.38 -28.56
CA ASP A 65 0.83 0.97 -28.91
C ASP A 65 1.06 1.94 -27.72
N MET A 66 0.99 1.40 -26.49
CA MET A 66 1.23 2.12 -25.24
C MET A 66 1.99 1.24 -24.24
N VAL A 67 2.94 1.83 -23.51
CA VAL A 67 3.68 1.22 -22.41
C VAL A 67 3.45 2.08 -21.16
N VAL A 68 2.82 1.51 -20.14
CA VAL A 68 2.63 2.13 -18.83
C VAL A 68 3.62 1.51 -17.86
N VAL A 69 4.55 2.31 -17.34
CA VAL A 69 5.54 1.87 -16.35
C VAL A 69 5.11 2.36 -14.99
N ILE A 70 4.99 1.43 -14.04
CA ILE A 70 4.61 1.71 -12.65
C ILE A 70 5.82 1.45 -11.79
N ALA A 71 6.28 2.47 -11.06
CA ALA A 71 7.46 2.33 -10.21
C ALA A 71 7.45 3.31 -9.05
N GLY A 72 8.21 2.97 -8.00
CA GLY A 72 8.60 3.93 -7.00
C GLY A 72 8.66 3.33 -5.60
N VAL A 73 9.81 3.52 -4.97
CA VAL A 73 10.08 3.14 -3.59
C VAL A 73 10.21 4.41 -2.78
N THR A 74 9.31 4.62 -1.81
CA THR A 74 9.34 5.78 -0.90
C THR A 74 9.72 5.38 0.52
N THR A 75 9.82 4.09 0.79
CA THR A 75 10.31 3.53 2.06
C THR A 75 11.56 2.70 1.80
N PRO A 76 12.65 2.88 2.57
CA PRO A 76 13.81 2.01 2.43
C PRO A 76 13.42 0.57 2.80
N GLY A 77 13.85 -0.39 1.98
CA GLY A 77 13.49 -1.79 2.14
C GLY A 77 14.50 -2.74 1.52
N LYS A 78 14.64 -3.93 2.12
CA LYS A 78 15.26 -5.09 1.51
C LYS A 78 14.17 -6.10 1.20
N TYR A 79 14.12 -6.53 -0.04
CA TYR A 79 13.05 -7.39 -0.53
C TYR A 79 13.60 -8.78 -0.84
N LEU A 80 12.85 -9.81 -0.47
CA LEU A 80 13.28 -11.20 -0.62
C LEU A 80 12.96 -11.79 -1.99
N SER A 81 11.84 -11.39 -2.60
CA SER A 81 11.28 -12.08 -3.77
C SER A 81 11.21 -11.23 -5.03
N GLY A 82 11.77 -10.02 -5.02
CA GLY A 82 11.90 -9.18 -6.20
C GLY A 82 12.71 -7.93 -5.90
N THR A 83 13.26 -7.30 -6.94
CA THR A 83 14.02 -6.05 -6.77
C THR A 83 13.32 -4.94 -7.55
N PRO A 84 12.95 -3.81 -6.93
CA PRO A 84 12.36 -2.68 -7.66
C PRO A 84 13.21 -2.24 -8.85
N ILE A 85 12.56 -1.65 -9.84
CA ILE A 85 13.22 -1.18 -11.05
C ILE A 85 14.25 -0.09 -10.74
N SER A 86 15.41 -0.17 -11.38
CA SER A 86 16.46 0.83 -11.23
C SER A 86 16.19 2.08 -12.05
N TYR A 87 16.87 3.17 -11.72
CA TYR A 87 16.80 4.41 -12.48
C TYR A 87 17.20 4.22 -13.96
N ASP A 88 18.29 3.48 -14.23
CA ASP A 88 18.77 3.26 -15.60
C ASP A 88 17.80 2.40 -16.42
N GLU A 89 17.19 1.38 -15.80
CA GLU A 89 16.14 0.57 -16.44
C GLU A 89 14.90 1.40 -16.80
N LEU A 90 14.51 2.36 -15.93
CA LEU A 90 13.45 3.32 -16.28
C LEU A 90 13.82 4.17 -17.49
N LEU A 91 15.08 4.61 -17.59
CA LEU A 91 15.55 5.39 -18.74
C LEU A 91 15.59 4.54 -20.01
N ASP A 92 15.97 3.28 -19.94
CA ASP A 92 16.00 2.37 -21.09
C ASP A 92 14.60 2.16 -21.67
N ILE A 93 13.59 1.94 -20.82
CA ILE A 93 12.19 1.86 -21.27
C ILE A 93 11.73 3.21 -21.81
N GLY A 94 12.09 4.31 -21.14
CA GLY A 94 11.78 5.67 -21.59
C GLY A 94 12.37 6.02 -22.96
N ARG A 95 13.49 5.41 -23.37
CA ARG A 95 14.13 5.63 -24.67
C ARG A 95 13.51 4.80 -25.80
N LEU A 96 12.47 4.00 -25.54
CA LEU A 96 11.83 3.22 -26.59
C LEU A 96 11.09 4.11 -27.59
N GLU A 97 11.40 3.91 -28.87
CA GLU A 97 10.67 4.48 -30.00
C GLU A 97 9.49 3.57 -30.37
N GLY A 98 8.38 4.17 -30.82
CA GLY A 98 7.15 3.47 -31.21
C GLY A 98 5.98 3.73 -30.26
N PRO A 99 5.98 3.15 -29.04
CA PRO A 99 4.85 3.29 -28.13
C PRO A 99 4.79 4.66 -27.46
N VAL A 100 3.56 5.06 -27.13
CA VAL A 100 3.31 6.08 -26.10
C VAL A 100 3.78 5.53 -24.75
N LYS A 101 4.55 6.30 -24.00
CA LYS A 101 5.11 5.91 -22.70
C LYS A 101 4.54 6.76 -21.58
N ILE A 102 3.91 6.11 -20.61
CA ILE A 102 3.36 6.75 -19.41
C ILE A 102 4.09 6.22 -18.19
N LEU A 103 4.69 7.11 -17.38
CA LEU A 103 5.28 6.77 -16.10
C LEU A 103 4.30 7.12 -14.97
N GLY A 104 4.03 6.15 -14.10
CA GLY A 104 3.19 6.33 -12.91
C GLY A 104 3.79 5.70 -11.66
N GLY A 105 3.00 5.68 -10.60
CA GLY A 105 3.44 5.26 -9.27
C GLY A 105 4.25 6.35 -8.54
N PRO A 106 4.81 6.04 -7.38
CA PRO A 106 5.47 7.04 -6.52
C PRO A 106 6.61 7.79 -7.18
N VAL A 107 7.32 7.16 -8.13
CA VAL A 107 8.43 7.81 -8.85
C VAL A 107 7.94 9.02 -9.67
N ALA A 108 6.74 8.92 -10.26
CA ALA A 108 6.15 9.98 -11.07
C ALA A 108 5.69 11.17 -10.21
N ARG A 109 5.33 10.91 -8.94
CA ARG A 109 4.82 11.93 -8.01
C ARG A 109 5.91 12.56 -7.15
N TYR A 110 6.78 11.76 -6.57
CA TYR A 110 7.77 12.18 -5.56
C TYR A 110 9.22 12.15 -6.08
N GLY A 111 9.46 11.48 -7.21
CA GLY A 111 10.78 11.31 -7.78
C GLY A 111 11.43 9.98 -7.40
N TYR A 112 12.64 9.75 -7.90
CA TYR A 112 13.40 8.52 -7.67
C TYR A 112 14.40 8.72 -6.54
N GLY A 113 14.20 8.05 -5.40
CA GLY A 113 15.16 8.00 -4.30
C GLY A 113 16.20 6.90 -4.53
N LEU A 114 17.48 7.23 -4.36
CA LEU A 114 18.57 6.23 -4.44
C LEU A 114 18.70 5.46 -3.12
N GLU A 115 18.64 6.18 -1.99
CA GLU A 115 18.72 5.63 -0.64
C GLU A 115 17.81 6.43 0.33
N GLY A 116 17.41 5.81 1.43
CA GLY A 116 16.62 6.48 2.49
C GLY A 116 17.36 7.72 3.02
N GLY A 117 16.66 8.85 3.13
CA GLY A 117 17.25 10.11 3.60
C GLY A 117 18.03 10.91 2.56
N SER A 118 18.15 10.44 1.31
CA SER A 118 18.78 11.19 0.21
C SER A 118 17.77 12.03 -0.60
N ILE A 119 18.26 13.08 -1.29
CA ILE A 119 17.41 13.89 -2.17
C ILE A 119 17.05 13.08 -3.42
N ALA A 120 15.75 12.85 -3.62
CA ALA A 120 15.25 12.17 -4.79
C ALA A 120 15.54 12.93 -6.10
N HIS A 121 15.80 12.21 -7.17
CA HIS A 121 15.78 12.77 -8.51
C HIS A 121 14.37 13.25 -8.85
N PRO A 122 14.18 14.52 -9.23
CA PRO A 122 12.84 15.09 -9.36
C PRO A 122 12.09 14.45 -10.54
N PRO A 123 10.75 14.34 -10.47
CA PRO A 123 9.92 13.80 -11.55
C PRO A 123 10.14 14.46 -12.91
N SER A 124 10.54 15.74 -12.92
CA SER A 124 10.80 16.51 -14.14
C SER A 124 11.90 15.90 -15.01
N LYS A 125 12.84 15.11 -14.46
CA LYS A 125 13.87 14.42 -15.25
C LYS A 125 13.28 13.38 -16.20
N PHE A 126 12.18 12.75 -15.83
CA PHE A 126 11.54 11.70 -16.64
C PHE A 126 10.71 12.26 -17.80
N ARG A 127 10.32 13.54 -17.78
CA ARG A 127 9.53 14.18 -18.85
C ARG A 127 10.25 14.24 -20.20
N ARG A 128 11.56 14.00 -20.23
CA ARG A 128 12.35 13.90 -21.48
C ARG A 128 12.24 12.53 -22.15
N TYR A 129 11.77 11.52 -21.42
CA TYR A 129 11.77 10.12 -21.84
C TYR A 129 10.35 9.53 -21.87
N PHE A 130 9.43 10.07 -21.09
CA PHE A 130 8.04 9.64 -21.06
C PHE A 130 7.14 10.73 -21.63
N ASP A 131 6.19 10.31 -22.47
CA ASP A 131 5.19 11.20 -23.07
C ASP A 131 4.28 11.79 -22.00
N ILE A 132 3.96 11.00 -20.96
CA ILE A 132 3.28 11.48 -19.75
C ILE A 132 4.00 10.99 -18.49
N VAL A 133 4.27 11.91 -17.56
CA VAL A 133 4.66 11.58 -16.18
C VAL A 133 3.45 11.87 -15.28
N ALA A 134 2.71 10.83 -14.93
CA ALA A 134 1.46 10.91 -14.17
C ALA A 134 1.75 11.25 -12.69
N THR A 135 1.75 12.54 -12.36
CA THR A 135 1.92 13.05 -10.98
C THR A 135 0.67 12.85 -10.11
N GLY A 136 -0.48 12.56 -10.74
CA GLY A 136 -1.73 12.17 -10.10
C GLY A 136 -1.94 10.65 -10.03
N ASP A 137 -3.17 10.19 -10.28
CA ASP A 137 -3.55 8.78 -10.25
C ASP A 137 -3.38 8.16 -11.65
N VAL A 138 -2.36 7.30 -11.81
CA VAL A 138 -1.92 6.77 -13.12
C VAL A 138 -3.02 6.07 -13.91
N ASP A 139 -3.91 5.34 -13.24
CA ASP A 139 -5.02 4.64 -13.87
C ASP A 139 -6.02 5.61 -14.50
N LEU A 140 -6.31 6.75 -13.85
CA LEU A 140 -7.15 7.80 -14.40
C LEU A 140 -6.46 8.51 -15.58
N VAL A 141 -5.17 8.82 -15.45
CA VAL A 141 -4.39 9.43 -16.55
C VAL A 141 -4.36 8.53 -17.78
N VAL A 142 -4.18 7.21 -17.59
CA VAL A 142 -4.24 6.22 -18.67
C VAL A 142 -5.64 6.17 -19.28
N TYR A 143 -6.69 6.18 -18.46
CA TYR A 143 -8.08 6.19 -18.95
C TYR A 143 -8.36 7.43 -19.81
N GLU A 144 -8.00 8.62 -19.33
CA GLU A 144 -8.16 9.88 -20.09
C GLU A 144 -7.35 9.86 -21.39
N ALA A 145 -6.11 9.35 -21.36
CA ALA A 145 -5.27 9.25 -22.55
C ALA A 145 -5.85 8.32 -23.62
N LEU A 146 -6.51 7.23 -23.20
CA LEU A 146 -7.17 6.29 -24.12
C LEU A 146 -8.50 6.84 -24.65
N MET A 147 -9.26 7.60 -23.84
CA MET A 147 -10.57 8.14 -24.22
C MET A 147 -10.48 9.44 -25.04
N HIS A 148 -9.48 10.27 -24.74
CA HIS A 148 -9.40 11.65 -25.23
C HIS A 148 -8.08 11.96 -25.95
N GLY A 149 -7.19 10.98 -26.09
CA GLY A 149 -5.85 11.17 -26.61
C GLY A 149 -4.90 11.82 -25.59
N LEU A 150 -3.61 11.90 -25.93
CA LEU A 150 -2.58 12.41 -25.00
C LEU A 150 -2.80 13.86 -24.60
N GLU A 151 -3.31 14.69 -25.51
CA GLU A 151 -3.58 16.10 -25.25
C GLU A 151 -4.76 16.30 -24.28
N GLY A 152 -5.68 15.33 -24.22
CA GLY A 152 -6.84 15.34 -23.34
C GLY A 152 -6.57 14.75 -21.95
N ALA A 153 -5.41 14.12 -21.73
CA ALA A 153 -5.04 13.53 -20.45
C ALA A 153 -4.30 14.53 -19.56
N SER A 154 -4.79 14.73 -18.34
CA SER A 154 -4.13 15.60 -17.37
C SER A 154 -3.12 14.79 -16.55
N PRO A 155 -1.80 15.07 -16.60
CA PRO A 155 -0.81 14.33 -15.84
C PRO A 155 -1.05 14.36 -14.32
N SER A 156 -1.76 15.38 -13.83
CA SER A 156 -2.09 15.57 -12.42
C SER A 156 -3.52 15.14 -12.06
N ALA A 157 -4.25 14.47 -12.96
CA ALA A 157 -5.61 13.98 -12.70
C ALA A 157 -5.65 13.12 -11.44
N ARG A 158 -6.65 13.32 -10.59
CA ARG A 158 -6.88 12.54 -9.38
C ARG A 158 -8.34 12.14 -9.32
N HIS A 159 -8.60 10.94 -8.81
CA HIS A 159 -9.97 10.53 -8.54
C HIS A 159 -10.59 11.42 -7.46
N GLU A 160 -11.80 11.92 -7.70
CA GLU A 160 -12.60 12.62 -6.67
C GLU A 160 -13.21 11.63 -5.66
N GLY A 161 -13.45 10.40 -6.09
CA GLY A 161 -14.07 9.33 -5.32
C GLY A 161 -13.57 7.96 -5.73
N TYR A 162 -14.36 6.92 -5.47
CA TYR A 162 -14.00 5.53 -5.78
C TYR A 162 -14.84 4.92 -6.89
N GLU A 163 -15.72 5.67 -7.54
CA GLU A 163 -16.65 5.16 -8.55
C GLU A 163 -15.91 4.52 -9.73
N LEU A 164 -14.96 5.25 -10.33
CA LEU A 164 -14.12 4.72 -11.41
C LEU A 164 -13.12 3.68 -10.90
N VAL A 165 -12.56 3.89 -9.70
CA VAL A 165 -11.64 2.92 -9.08
C VAL A 165 -12.33 1.56 -8.89
N ASP A 166 -13.58 1.54 -8.41
CA ASP A 166 -14.38 0.34 -8.23
C ASP A 166 -14.63 -0.39 -9.56
N GLU A 167 -14.84 0.37 -10.65
CA GLU A 167 -14.98 -0.19 -11.99
C GLU A 167 -13.67 -0.80 -12.49
N PHE A 168 -12.57 -0.04 -12.38
CA PHE A 168 -11.25 -0.44 -12.84
C PHE A 168 -10.73 -1.65 -12.06
N ALA A 169 -10.91 -1.66 -10.75
CA ALA A 169 -10.50 -2.76 -9.87
C ALA A 169 -11.09 -4.11 -10.31
N VAL A 170 -12.37 -4.12 -10.68
CA VAL A 170 -13.06 -5.32 -11.19
C VAL A 170 -12.57 -5.69 -12.59
N LYS A 171 -12.60 -4.73 -13.53
CA LYS A 171 -12.21 -4.97 -14.93
C LYS A 171 -10.75 -5.37 -15.10
N GLY A 172 -9.89 -4.95 -14.17
CA GLY A 172 -8.46 -5.20 -14.17
C GLY A 172 -8.04 -6.48 -13.45
N ALA A 173 -8.95 -7.16 -12.74
CA ALA A 173 -8.63 -8.32 -11.91
C ALA A 173 -7.92 -9.45 -12.68
N PHE A 174 -8.22 -9.63 -13.97
CA PHE A 174 -7.58 -10.67 -14.80
C PHE A 174 -6.06 -10.54 -14.92
N VAL A 175 -5.49 -9.35 -14.69
CA VAL A 175 -4.05 -9.12 -14.90
C VAL A 175 -3.19 -9.96 -13.93
N VAL A 176 -3.74 -10.33 -12.77
CA VAL A 176 -3.06 -11.18 -11.78
C VAL A 176 -2.63 -12.52 -12.38
N GLN A 177 -3.37 -13.06 -13.35
CA GLN A 177 -3.08 -14.33 -14.04
C GLN A 177 -1.81 -14.27 -14.90
N GLN A 178 -1.34 -13.07 -15.23
CA GLN A 178 -0.12 -12.84 -16.01
C GLN A 178 1.12 -12.66 -15.14
N HIS A 179 0.96 -12.55 -13.81
CA HIS A 179 2.09 -12.37 -12.91
C HIS A 179 2.87 -13.69 -12.74
N PRO A 180 4.22 -13.67 -12.76
CA PRO A 180 5.04 -14.86 -12.53
C PRO A 180 4.77 -15.64 -11.23
N HIS A 181 4.10 -15.03 -10.25
CA HIS A 181 3.81 -15.58 -8.93
C HIS A 181 2.31 -15.88 -8.72
N PHE A 182 1.49 -15.83 -9.77
CA PHE A 182 0.01 -15.82 -9.73
C PHE A 182 -0.63 -16.73 -8.66
N ALA A 183 -0.20 -17.99 -8.54
CA ALA A 183 -0.77 -18.94 -7.58
C ALA A 183 -0.50 -18.60 -6.10
N ASN A 184 0.53 -17.80 -5.83
CA ASN A 184 0.99 -17.43 -4.49
C ASN A 184 0.90 -15.92 -4.23
N LEU A 185 0.16 -15.18 -5.08
CA LEU A 185 0.05 -13.73 -4.94
C LEU A 185 -0.83 -13.35 -3.76
N VAL A 186 -0.38 -12.33 -3.03
CA VAL A 186 -1.19 -11.57 -2.08
C VAL A 186 -1.67 -10.30 -2.77
N ALA A 187 -2.98 -10.20 -3.02
CA ALA A 187 -3.55 -8.99 -3.59
C ALA A 187 -3.75 -7.92 -2.50
N GLU A 188 -3.13 -6.75 -2.71
CA GLU A 188 -3.42 -5.56 -1.91
C GLU A 188 -4.79 -5.02 -2.25
N LEU A 189 -5.61 -4.73 -1.24
CA LEU A 189 -6.93 -4.13 -1.38
C LEU A 189 -6.92 -2.76 -0.73
N GLU A 190 -7.08 -1.71 -1.54
CA GLU A 190 -7.18 -0.34 -1.04
C GLU A 190 -8.53 -0.12 -0.34
N THR A 191 -8.45 0.20 0.95
CA THR A 191 -9.65 0.53 1.76
C THR A 191 -9.93 2.02 1.81
N TYR A 192 -8.90 2.86 1.83
CA TYR A 192 -9.04 4.32 1.77
C TYR A 192 -7.72 5.00 1.38
N LYS A 193 -7.81 6.25 0.91
CA LYS A 193 -6.64 7.07 0.55
C LYS A 193 -6.32 8.06 1.66
N SER A 194 -5.04 8.42 1.79
CA SER A 194 -4.51 9.35 2.81
C SER A 194 -4.47 8.79 4.24
N CYS A 195 -4.29 9.67 5.23
CA CYS A 195 -4.17 9.37 6.65
C CYS A 195 -5.07 10.33 7.45
N PRO A 196 -5.86 9.85 8.44
CA PRO A 196 -6.69 10.74 9.27
C PRO A 196 -5.92 11.89 9.92
N ARG A 197 -4.62 11.69 10.18
CA ARG A 197 -3.73 12.71 10.73
C ARG A 197 -3.43 13.88 9.79
N TYR A 198 -4.01 13.93 8.58
CA TYR A 198 -3.86 15.07 7.68
C TYR A 198 -4.33 16.39 8.33
N VAL A 199 -5.29 16.32 9.28
CA VAL A 199 -5.78 17.47 10.03
C VAL A 199 -4.72 18.12 10.94
N SER A 200 -3.71 17.36 11.36
CA SER A 200 -2.58 17.83 12.15
C SER A 200 -1.28 17.97 11.33
N GLY A 201 -1.34 17.75 10.02
CA GLY A 201 -0.17 17.71 9.13
C GLY A 201 0.58 16.37 9.12
N GLY A 202 0.17 15.38 9.91
CA GLY A 202 0.77 14.04 9.94
C GLY A 202 2.18 13.98 10.53
N CYS A 203 2.80 12.79 10.49
CA CYS A 203 4.19 12.62 10.89
C CYS A 203 5.12 13.37 9.92
N SER A 204 6.18 14.01 10.44
CA SER A 204 7.09 14.88 9.67
C SER A 204 7.71 14.24 8.41
N PHE A 205 7.89 12.92 8.41
CA PHE A 205 8.52 12.16 7.34
C PHE A 205 7.53 11.49 6.37
N CYS A 206 6.22 11.50 6.69
CA CYS A 206 5.24 10.68 6.00
C CYS A 206 4.67 11.38 4.78
N THR A 207 4.73 10.74 3.61
CA THR A 207 4.16 11.25 2.36
C THR A 207 2.65 11.03 2.23
N THR A 208 2.05 10.21 3.09
CA THR A 208 0.64 9.79 2.97
C THR A 208 -0.36 10.94 3.12
N VAL A 209 -0.07 11.95 3.95
CA VAL A 209 -0.94 13.13 4.08
C VAL A 209 -0.93 14.02 2.84
N ALA A 210 0.07 13.90 1.97
CA ALA A 210 0.14 14.65 0.71
C ALA A 210 -0.93 14.21 -0.31
N TYR A 211 -1.66 13.13 -0.03
CA TYR A 211 -2.83 12.72 -0.80
C TYR A 211 -4.08 13.57 -0.51
N GLY A 212 -4.09 14.38 0.57
CA GLY A 212 -5.18 15.29 0.91
C GLY A 212 -6.14 14.71 1.97
N PRO A 213 -7.41 15.15 1.99
CA PRO A 213 -8.42 14.58 2.88
C PRO A 213 -8.60 13.07 2.69
N VAL A 214 -8.98 12.38 3.76
CA VAL A 214 -9.28 10.94 3.69
C VAL A 214 -10.55 10.72 2.88
N VAL A 215 -10.47 9.79 1.94
CA VAL A 215 -11.62 9.29 1.18
C VAL A 215 -11.71 7.79 1.41
N TYR A 216 -12.81 7.35 2.01
CA TYR A 216 -13.08 5.93 2.27
C TYR A 216 -13.71 5.26 1.07
N ARG A 217 -13.20 4.09 0.71
CA ARG A 217 -13.86 3.21 -0.24
C ARG A 217 -14.95 2.41 0.45
N ARG A 218 -16.07 2.19 -0.23
CA ARG A 218 -17.21 1.46 0.35
C ARG A 218 -16.94 -0.05 0.43
N PRO A 219 -17.42 -0.75 1.47
CA PRO A 219 -17.31 -2.20 1.61
C PRO A 219 -17.77 -2.98 0.37
N GLU A 220 -18.84 -2.53 -0.28
CA GLU A 220 -19.42 -3.19 -1.45
C GLU A 220 -18.51 -3.09 -2.68
N GLY A 221 -17.80 -1.97 -2.84
CA GLY A 221 -16.81 -1.79 -3.90
C GLY A 221 -15.63 -2.73 -3.74
N ILE A 222 -15.11 -2.82 -2.52
CA ILE A 222 -14.02 -3.74 -2.16
C ILE A 222 -14.46 -5.20 -2.35
N ALA A 223 -15.67 -5.55 -1.93
CA ALA A 223 -16.20 -6.91 -2.08
C ALA A 223 -16.30 -7.33 -3.55
N ARG A 224 -16.73 -6.45 -4.46
CA ARG A 224 -16.76 -6.74 -5.91
C ARG A 224 -15.38 -6.98 -6.50
N GLU A 225 -14.38 -6.20 -6.08
CA GLU A 225 -12.99 -6.44 -6.48
C GLU A 225 -12.48 -7.79 -5.96
N VAL A 226 -12.74 -8.11 -4.69
CA VAL A 226 -12.37 -9.40 -4.10
C VAL A 226 -13.02 -10.56 -4.86
N GLU A 227 -14.30 -10.45 -5.20
CA GLU A 227 -15.01 -11.45 -5.99
C GLU A 227 -14.35 -11.66 -7.36
N ALA A 228 -14.01 -10.57 -8.06
CA ALA A 228 -13.34 -10.63 -9.36
C ALA A 228 -11.93 -11.24 -9.26
N LEU A 229 -11.15 -10.87 -8.24
CA LEU A 229 -9.81 -11.44 -7.99
C LEU A 229 -9.89 -12.92 -7.61
N HIS A 230 -10.85 -13.29 -6.76
CA HIS A 230 -11.07 -14.67 -6.35
C HIS A 230 -11.49 -15.55 -7.52
N ALA A 231 -12.40 -15.05 -8.39
CA ALA A 231 -12.79 -15.69 -9.63
C ALA A 231 -11.61 -15.81 -10.61
N ALA A 232 -10.71 -14.82 -10.63
CA ALA A 232 -9.46 -14.87 -11.40
C ALA A 232 -8.44 -15.88 -10.83
N GLY A 233 -8.62 -16.36 -9.59
CA GLY A 233 -7.82 -17.42 -8.96
C GLY A 233 -7.01 -16.99 -7.74
N VAL A 234 -7.08 -15.72 -7.30
CA VAL A 234 -6.37 -15.24 -6.11
C VAL A 234 -6.96 -15.87 -4.84
N ARG A 235 -6.08 -16.26 -3.91
CA ARG A 235 -6.46 -16.85 -2.60
C ARG A 235 -5.96 -16.07 -1.39
N HIS A 236 -5.03 -15.14 -1.58
CA HIS A 236 -4.44 -14.37 -0.50
C HIS A 236 -4.74 -12.88 -0.70
N PHE A 237 -5.23 -12.24 0.36
CA PHE A 237 -5.64 -10.85 0.36
C PHE A 237 -5.05 -10.12 1.55
N ARG A 238 -4.66 -8.86 1.34
CA ARG A 238 -4.29 -7.94 2.42
C ARG A 238 -5.07 -6.65 2.26
N LEU A 239 -5.85 -6.32 3.30
CA LEU A 239 -6.53 -5.02 3.40
C LEU A 239 -5.46 -3.98 3.76
N GLY A 240 -5.01 -3.26 2.75
CA GLY A 240 -3.85 -2.39 2.78
C GLY A 240 -4.08 -1.10 2.00
N ARG A 241 -3.00 -0.39 1.67
CA ARG A 241 -3.04 0.97 1.10
C ARG A 241 -3.69 2.02 1.99
N GLN A 242 -3.75 1.75 3.29
CA GLN A 242 -4.20 2.71 4.29
C GLN A 242 -3.18 2.98 5.39
N ALA A 243 -3.28 4.15 6.03
CA ALA A 243 -2.40 4.55 7.13
C ALA A 243 -2.76 3.94 8.50
N ASP A 244 -4.03 3.56 8.70
CA ASP A 244 -4.55 3.00 9.94
C ASP A 244 -5.85 2.23 9.67
N PHE A 245 -5.78 0.89 9.66
CA PHE A 245 -6.95 0.04 9.44
C PHE A 245 -8.06 0.28 10.48
N TYR A 246 -7.70 0.62 11.72
CA TYR A 246 -8.67 0.79 12.80
C TYR A 246 -9.50 2.06 12.63
N ALA A 247 -9.02 3.02 11.83
CA ALA A 247 -9.75 4.22 11.45
C ALA A 247 -10.62 4.05 10.20
N TYR A 248 -10.79 2.84 9.66
CA TYR A 248 -11.64 2.63 8.48
C TYR A 248 -13.09 3.06 8.75
N MET A 249 -13.58 4.02 7.95
CA MET A 249 -14.90 4.68 8.08
C MET A 249 -15.21 5.22 9.49
N ALA A 250 -14.19 5.68 10.20
CA ALA A 250 -14.35 6.40 11.46
C ALA A 250 -15.17 7.69 11.27
N GLU A 251 -16.10 7.97 12.19
CA GLU A 251 -17.09 9.06 12.05
C GLU A 251 -16.46 10.45 12.17
N ASP A 252 -15.38 10.57 12.95
CA ASP A 252 -14.71 11.83 13.27
C ASP A 252 -13.56 12.17 12.33
N THR A 253 -13.38 11.39 11.26
CA THR A 253 -12.30 11.61 10.29
C THR A 253 -12.44 12.97 9.63
N GLY A 254 -11.32 13.69 9.58
CA GLY A 254 -11.28 15.08 9.10
C GLY A 254 -11.62 16.12 10.15
N ARG A 255 -11.97 15.70 11.37
CA ARG A 255 -12.12 16.58 12.55
C ARG A 255 -11.05 16.29 13.60
N GLU A 256 -10.81 15.01 13.88
CA GLU A 256 -9.87 14.54 14.90
C GLU A 256 -8.63 13.89 14.28
N ASP A 257 -7.48 14.05 14.93
CA ASP A 257 -6.22 13.42 14.51
C ASP A 257 -6.27 11.89 14.64
N LEU A 258 -6.95 11.41 15.68
CA LEU A 258 -7.14 10.00 16.03
C LEU A 258 -8.66 9.72 16.13
N PRO A 259 -9.36 9.61 14.99
CA PRO A 259 -10.81 9.49 14.97
C PRO A 259 -11.25 8.16 15.57
N ARG A 260 -12.47 8.14 16.12
CA ARG A 260 -13.01 6.97 16.81
C ARG A 260 -13.24 5.79 15.83
N PRO A 261 -12.70 4.59 16.10
CA PRO A 261 -12.94 3.41 15.26
C PRO A 261 -14.43 3.13 15.06
N ASN A 262 -14.78 2.58 13.90
CA ASN A 262 -16.13 2.17 13.55
C ASN A 262 -16.22 0.64 13.37
N PRO A 263 -16.41 -0.14 14.46
CA PRO A 263 -16.48 -1.60 14.41
C PRO A 263 -17.55 -2.13 13.44
N GLU A 264 -18.69 -1.44 13.31
CA GLU A 264 -19.75 -1.85 12.39
C GLU A 264 -19.31 -1.78 10.93
N ALA A 265 -18.66 -0.69 10.53
CA ALA A 265 -18.12 -0.55 9.18
C ALA A 265 -17.02 -1.59 8.89
N VAL A 266 -16.16 -1.85 9.86
CA VAL A 266 -15.13 -2.89 9.77
C VAL A 266 -15.76 -4.29 9.65
N GLU A 267 -16.81 -4.60 10.42
CA GLU A 267 -17.51 -5.89 10.29
C GLU A 267 -18.17 -6.02 8.92
N ARG A 268 -18.81 -4.96 8.39
CA ARG A 268 -19.37 -4.98 7.03
C ARG A 268 -18.30 -5.26 5.98
N LEU A 269 -17.13 -4.61 6.08
CA LEU A 269 -15.99 -4.85 5.19
C LEU A 269 -15.52 -6.31 5.26
N LEU A 270 -15.16 -6.78 6.45
CA LEU A 270 -14.60 -8.12 6.63
C LEU A 270 -15.58 -9.23 6.23
N ARG A 271 -16.87 -9.06 6.57
CA ARG A 271 -17.93 -9.99 6.15
C ARG A 271 -18.11 -9.98 4.63
N GLY A 272 -18.05 -8.81 3.99
CA GLY A 272 -18.14 -8.66 2.54
C GLY A 272 -17.00 -9.39 1.82
N VAL A 273 -15.76 -9.21 2.29
CA VAL A 273 -14.57 -9.91 1.76
C VAL A 273 -14.73 -11.43 1.90
N ARG A 274 -15.18 -11.91 3.06
CA ARG A 274 -15.40 -13.35 3.29
C ARG A 274 -16.49 -13.95 2.41
N ALA A 275 -17.57 -13.21 2.17
CA ALA A 275 -18.64 -13.65 1.28
C ALA A 275 -18.17 -13.69 -0.19
N ALA A 276 -17.39 -12.70 -0.61
CA ALA A 276 -16.85 -12.59 -1.97
C ALA A 276 -15.76 -13.63 -2.29
N ALA A 277 -15.00 -14.06 -1.29
CA ALA A 277 -13.93 -15.07 -1.44
C ALA A 277 -14.04 -16.16 -0.35
N PRO A 278 -15.02 -17.07 -0.45
CA PRO A 278 -15.27 -18.10 0.57
C PRO A 278 -14.11 -19.09 0.72
N LEU A 279 -13.28 -19.24 -0.31
CA LEU A 279 -12.11 -20.13 -0.32
C LEU A 279 -10.79 -19.36 -0.15
N LEU A 280 -10.81 -18.12 0.34
CA LEU A 280 -9.57 -17.40 0.63
C LEU A 280 -8.77 -18.13 1.72
N GLU A 281 -7.46 -18.18 1.54
CA GLU A 281 -6.51 -18.84 2.44
C GLU A 281 -5.80 -17.83 3.35
N THR A 282 -5.77 -16.56 2.96
CA THR A 282 -5.15 -15.49 3.75
C THR A 282 -5.97 -14.21 3.64
N LEU A 283 -6.36 -13.65 4.78
CA LEU A 283 -6.94 -12.31 4.91
C LEU A 283 -6.27 -11.59 6.06
N HIS A 284 -5.32 -10.73 5.71
CA HIS A 284 -4.54 -9.94 6.67
C HIS A 284 -4.81 -8.45 6.52
N ILE A 285 -4.33 -7.68 7.50
CA ILE A 285 -4.25 -6.22 7.43
C ILE A 285 -2.76 -5.82 7.40
N ASP A 286 -2.50 -4.52 7.28
CA ASP A 286 -1.14 -3.98 7.44
C ASP A 286 -1.08 -2.95 8.58
N ASN A 287 -1.23 -1.66 8.24
CA ASN A 287 -0.97 -0.58 9.17
C ASN A 287 -2.05 -0.42 10.26
N VAL A 288 -1.59 -0.22 11.48
CA VAL A 288 -2.41 0.15 12.65
C VAL A 288 -1.73 1.32 13.35
N ASN A 289 -2.48 2.35 13.72
CA ASN A 289 -1.95 3.45 14.50
C ASN A 289 -2.04 3.14 16.00
N PRO A 290 -0.91 3.02 16.73
CA PRO A 290 -0.96 2.73 18.16
C PRO A 290 -1.69 3.82 18.96
N GLY A 291 -1.66 5.08 18.53
CA GLY A 291 -2.39 6.17 19.16
C GLY A 291 -3.91 5.99 19.07
N THR A 292 -4.41 5.50 17.94
CA THR A 292 -5.85 5.17 17.78
C THR A 292 -6.25 4.06 18.75
N VAL A 293 -5.42 3.02 18.87
CA VAL A 293 -5.68 1.89 19.78
C VAL A 293 -5.68 2.32 21.24
N ALA A 294 -4.71 3.14 21.65
CA ALA A 294 -4.59 3.64 23.01
C ALA A 294 -5.73 4.61 23.38
N ARG A 295 -6.13 5.49 22.47
CA ARG A 295 -7.22 6.46 22.69
C ARG A 295 -8.59 5.81 22.76
N TRP A 296 -8.82 4.76 21.97
CA TRP A 296 -10.11 4.09 21.84
C TRP A 296 -10.01 2.58 22.11
N PRO A 297 -9.66 2.17 23.35
CA PRO A 297 -9.33 0.78 23.64
C PRO A 297 -10.55 -0.16 23.54
N ARG A 298 -11.76 0.34 23.80
CA ARG A 298 -12.98 -0.50 23.73
C ARG A 298 -13.30 -0.85 22.28
N GLU A 299 -13.42 0.16 21.43
CA GLU A 299 -13.73 0.03 20.01
C GLU A 299 -12.59 -0.71 19.28
N SER A 300 -11.34 -0.44 19.65
CA SER A 300 -10.17 -1.16 19.11
C SER A 300 -10.15 -2.63 19.51
N ALA A 301 -10.57 -2.98 20.73
CA ALA A 301 -10.73 -4.38 21.12
C ALA A 301 -11.83 -5.09 20.31
N GLU A 302 -12.91 -4.39 19.94
CA GLU A 302 -13.95 -4.92 19.06
C GLU A 302 -13.42 -5.15 17.63
N VAL A 303 -12.73 -4.18 17.04
CA VAL A 303 -12.05 -4.35 15.74
C VAL A 303 -11.07 -5.53 15.78
N THR A 304 -10.29 -5.66 16.85
CA THR A 304 -9.35 -6.78 17.04
C THR A 304 -10.10 -8.12 17.05
N LYS A 305 -11.21 -8.23 17.78
CA LYS A 305 -12.05 -9.45 17.80
C LYS A 305 -12.67 -9.75 16.44
N LEU A 306 -13.05 -8.74 15.67
CA LEU A 306 -13.54 -8.92 14.30
C LEU A 306 -12.44 -9.47 13.38
N LEU A 307 -11.20 -9.03 13.54
CA LEU A 307 -10.04 -9.59 12.82
C LEU A 307 -9.76 -11.04 13.21
N LEU A 308 -10.01 -11.45 14.46
CA LEU A 308 -9.96 -12.85 14.86
C LEU A 308 -11.11 -13.67 14.24
N LYS A 309 -12.31 -13.08 14.13
CA LYS A 309 -13.50 -13.74 13.60
C LYS A 309 -13.43 -13.95 12.08
N TYR A 310 -12.93 -12.95 11.36
CA TYR A 310 -12.98 -12.92 9.89
C TYR A 310 -11.60 -12.98 9.22
N GLY A 311 -10.50 -12.61 9.90
CA GLY A 311 -9.16 -12.71 9.34
C GLY A 311 -8.65 -14.15 9.29
N THR A 312 -7.37 -14.33 9.04
CA THR A 312 -6.68 -15.63 9.12
C THR A 312 -5.53 -15.58 10.12
N PRO A 313 -5.14 -16.70 10.74
CA PRO A 313 -4.03 -16.70 11.69
C PRO A 313 -2.68 -16.46 11.02
N GLY A 314 -1.79 -15.76 11.72
CA GLY A 314 -0.53 -15.23 11.18
C GLY A 314 -0.58 -13.74 10.84
N ASN A 315 -1.70 -13.06 11.12
CA ASN A 315 -1.91 -11.65 10.85
C ASN A 315 -1.05 -10.75 11.75
N VAL A 316 -0.72 -9.55 11.26
CA VAL A 316 0.13 -8.59 11.96
C VAL A 316 -0.53 -7.22 11.95
N ALA A 317 -0.77 -6.66 13.14
CA ALA A 317 -1.10 -5.25 13.27
C ALA A 317 0.21 -4.45 13.26
N ALA A 318 0.63 -3.98 12.08
CA ALA A 318 1.89 -3.27 11.92
C ALA A 318 1.78 -1.85 12.49
N MET A 319 2.30 -1.65 13.71
CA MET A 319 2.26 -0.38 14.40
C MET A 319 3.51 0.44 14.15
N GLY A 320 3.31 1.65 13.63
CA GLY A 320 4.35 2.67 13.61
C GLY A 320 4.56 3.24 15.01
N VAL A 321 5.45 2.65 15.81
CA VAL A 321 5.91 3.28 17.07
C VAL A 321 6.88 4.39 16.74
N GLU A 322 7.71 4.18 15.72
CA GLU A 322 8.76 5.04 15.16
C GLU A 322 9.92 5.33 16.13
N THR A 323 9.62 5.71 17.37
CA THR A 323 10.58 5.96 18.45
C THR A 323 9.86 5.96 19.81
N ALA A 324 10.59 5.63 20.87
CA ALA A 324 10.13 5.73 22.26
C ALA A 324 10.70 6.96 22.99
N ASP A 325 11.39 7.87 22.28
CA ASP A 325 11.89 9.13 22.84
C ASP A 325 10.82 10.24 22.76
N PRO A 326 10.26 10.71 23.90
CA PRO A 326 9.22 11.74 23.94
C PRO A 326 9.62 13.05 23.25
N ARG A 327 10.91 13.40 23.26
CA ARG A 327 11.42 14.61 22.60
C ARG A 327 11.36 14.47 21.09
N VAL A 328 11.79 13.31 20.55
CA VAL A 328 11.75 13.03 19.11
C VAL A 328 10.30 12.91 18.62
N ILE A 329 9.42 12.32 19.43
CA ILE A 329 7.97 12.26 19.17
C ILE A 329 7.40 13.66 18.95
N LYS A 330 7.70 14.59 19.87
CA LYS A 330 7.22 15.97 19.77
C LYS A 330 7.78 16.71 18.56
N ILE A 331 9.08 16.59 18.29
CA ILE A 331 9.74 17.26 17.15
C ILE A 331 9.14 16.81 15.82
N ASN A 332 8.78 15.53 15.71
CA ASN A 332 8.33 14.93 14.46
C ASN A 332 6.81 14.80 14.33
N ASN A 333 6.05 15.40 15.25
CA ASN A 333 4.60 15.33 15.31
C ASN A 333 4.09 13.88 15.23
N LEU A 334 4.69 12.97 16.03
CA LEU A 334 4.32 11.55 16.01
C LEU A 334 3.03 11.29 16.80
N LYS A 335 2.47 10.11 16.55
CA LYS A 335 1.07 9.76 16.84
C LYS A 335 0.79 9.10 18.19
N ALA A 336 1.82 8.64 18.89
CA ALA A 336 1.69 7.95 20.16
C ALA A 336 2.95 8.15 21.01
N ASP A 337 2.77 8.31 22.31
CA ASP A 337 3.85 8.23 23.29
C ASP A 337 4.21 6.76 23.63
N PRO A 338 5.32 6.49 24.36
CA PRO A 338 5.74 5.13 24.68
C PRO A 338 4.74 4.36 25.55
N GLU A 339 3.98 5.03 26.43
CA GLU A 339 2.96 4.37 27.24
C GLU A 339 1.76 3.99 26.38
N GLU A 340 1.29 4.91 25.54
CA GLU A 340 0.22 4.65 24.56
C GLU A 340 0.58 3.49 23.62
N ALA A 341 1.80 3.49 23.10
CA ALA A 341 2.31 2.41 22.25
C ALA A 341 2.38 1.07 23.01
N PHE A 342 2.81 1.07 24.27
CA PHE A 342 2.85 -0.13 25.11
C PHE A 342 1.45 -0.68 25.36
N GLU A 343 0.48 0.19 25.68
CA GLU A 343 -0.91 -0.17 25.91
C GLU A 343 -1.58 -0.74 24.64
N ALA A 344 -1.27 -0.16 23.47
CA ALA A 344 -1.71 -0.70 22.19
C ALA A 344 -1.15 -2.11 21.92
N VAL A 345 0.15 -2.32 22.15
CA VAL A 345 0.79 -3.65 22.08
C VAL A 345 0.10 -4.63 23.04
N ARG A 346 -0.11 -4.21 24.29
CA ARG A 346 -0.75 -5.05 25.32
C ARG A 346 -2.14 -5.49 24.91
N LEU A 347 -2.98 -4.57 24.43
CA LEU A 347 -4.35 -4.85 24.00
C LEU A 347 -4.38 -5.88 22.88
N ILE A 348 -3.65 -5.65 21.80
CA ILE A 348 -3.67 -6.53 20.62
C ILE A 348 -3.06 -7.88 20.97
N SER A 349 -1.92 -7.90 21.68
CA SER A 349 -1.25 -9.14 22.08
C SER A 349 -2.14 -10.00 22.98
N SER A 350 -2.79 -9.39 23.98
CA SER A 350 -3.64 -10.12 24.95
C SER A 350 -4.86 -10.77 24.29
N ILE A 351 -5.40 -10.17 23.22
CA ILE A 351 -6.56 -10.71 22.49
C ILE A 351 -6.11 -11.71 21.42
N GLY A 352 -5.09 -11.36 20.63
CA GLY A 352 -4.75 -12.07 19.40
C GLY A 352 -3.65 -13.14 19.52
N ALA A 353 -2.99 -13.26 20.68
CA ALA A 353 -1.96 -14.28 20.93
C ALA A 353 -2.48 -15.73 20.90
N VAL A 354 -3.80 -15.93 20.94
CA VAL A 354 -4.42 -17.27 20.87
C VAL A 354 -4.00 -17.94 19.55
N ARG A 355 -3.59 -19.20 19.62
CA ARG A 355 -3.20 -19.98 18.43
C ARG A 355 -4.42 -20.33 17.59
N GLY A 356 -4.34 -20.08 16.29
CA GLY A 356 -5.31 -20.48 15.30
C GLY A 356 -5.04 -21.86 14.70
N HIS A 357 -5.82 -22.22 13.69
CA HIS A 357 -5.86 -23.56 13.10
C HIS A 357 -4.54 -24.00 12.42
N ASN A 358 -3.68 -23.05 12.00
CA ASN A 358 -2.37 -23.34 11.40
C ASN A 358 -1.22 -23.30 12.43
N GLY A 359 -1.53 -23.25 13.73
CA GLY A 359 -0.56 -23.20 14.83
C GLY A 359 0.02 -21.81 15.12
N MET A 360 -0.24 -20.83 14.25
CA MET A 360 0.18 -19.43 14.41
C MET A 360 -0.81 -18.67 15.29
N PRO A 361 -0.38 -17.66 16.07
CA PRO A 361 -1.28 -16.71 16.69
C PRO A 361 -2.20 -16.04 15.67
N TRP A 362 -3.42 -15.68 16.08
CA TRP A 362 -4.38 -15.05 15.18
C TRP A 362 -3.91 -13.69 14.67
N LEU A 363 -3.57 -12.80 15.59
CA LEU A 363 -3.14 -11.44 15.30
C LEU A 363 -2.13 -11.03 16.36
N LEU A 364 -0.95 -10.59 15.94
CA LEU A 364 0.04 -10.06 16.86
C LEU A 364 0.42 -8.63 16.49
N PRO A 365 0.80 -7.80 17.47
CA PRO A 365 1.42 -6.52 17.18
C PRO A 365 2.73 -6.73 16.40
N GLY A 366 2.96 -5.87 15.41
CA GLY A 366 4.27 -5.62 14.83
C GLY A 366 4.71 -4.22 15.21
N ILE A 367 6.00 -4.01 15.41
CA ILE A 367 6.57 -2.71 15.81
C ILE A 367 7.48 -2.23 14.68
N ASN A 368 7.26 -1.01 14.20
CA ASN A 368 8.15 -0.33 13.28
C ASN A 368 8.84 0.83 14.01
N PHE A 369 10.17 0.90 13.92
CA PHE A 369 11.01 2.03 14.28
C PHE A 369 11.58 2.69 13.03
N VAL A 370 11.81 4.00 13.08
CA VAL A 370 12.48 4.77 12.04
C VAL A 370 13.69 5.44 12.67
N LEU A 371 14.88 5.14 12.17
CA LEU A 371 16.11 5.75 12.62
C LEU A 371 16.44 6.99 11.80
N GLY A 372 17.24 7.89 12.35
CA GLY A 372 17.66 9.13 11.70
C GLY A 372 16.59 10.22 11.74
N LEU A 373 15.58 10.09 12.61
CA LEU A 373 14.58 11.14 12.76
C LEU A 373 15.20 12.44 13.31
N PRO A 374 14.69 13.61 12.88
CA PRO A 374 15.07 14.89 13.45
C PRO A 374 15.02 14.89 14.99
N GLY A 375 16.16 15.20 15.60
CA GLY A 375 16.31 15.27 17.06
C GLY A 375 16.86 14.01 17.72
N GLU A 376 17.05 12.89 17.02
CA GLU A 376 17.61 11.68 17.64
C GLU A 376 19.01 11.89 18.23
N THR A 377 19.26 11.25 19.37
CA THR A 377 20.57 11.18 20.02
C THR A 377 20.88 9.73 20.40
N LYS A 378 22.08 9.46 20.94
CA LYS A 378 22.42 8.13 21.48
C LYS A 378 21.43 7.65 22.54
N GLU A 379 20.89 8.56 23.34
CA GLU A 379 19.90 8.27 24.38
C GLU A 379 18.57 7.78 23.79
N THR A 380 18.16 8.28 22.62
CA THR A 380 16.95 7.81 21.92
C THR A 380 16.97 6.30 21.69
N TYR A 381 18.11 5.76 21.27
CA TYR A 381 18.26 4.32 21.04
C TYR A 381 18.20 3.50 22.33
N GLU A 382 18.63 4.07 23.46
CA GLU A 382 18.53 3.42 24.76
C GLU A 382 17.07 3.39 25.24
N LEU A 383 16.32 4.47 25.05
CA LEU A 383 14.88 4.50 25.32
C LEU A 383 14.11 3.49 24.45
N ASN A 384 14.46 3.38 23.16
CA ASN A 384 13.87 2.38 22.25
C ASN A 384 14.13 0.94 22.74
N LYS A 385 15.35 0.64 23.21
CA LYS A 385 15.68 -0.66 23.78
C LYS A 385 14.91 -0.93 25.07
N GLN A 386 14.83 0.05 25.97
CA GLN A 386 14.08 -0.08 27.22
C GLN A 386 12.59 -0.33 26.97
N PHE A 387 12.01 0.34 25.98
CA PHE A 387 10.64 0.07 25.54
C PHE A 387 10.45 -1.38 25.07
N LEU A 388 11.36 -1.90 24.24
CA LEU A 388 11.32 -3.29 23.79
C LEU A 388 11.52 -4.29 24.94
N SER A 389 12.45 -4.01 25.86
CA SER A 389 12.66 -4.82 27.06
C SER A 389 11.41 -4.87 27.93
N ARG A 390 10.73 -3.75 28.12
CA ARG A 390 9.47 -3.69 28.87
C ARG A 390 8.38 -4.57 28.26
N ILE A 391 8.26 -4.61 26.94
CA ILE A 391 7.32 -5.51 26.24
C ILE A 391 7.66 -6.98 26.51
N LEU A 392 8.95 -7.32 26.43
CA LEU A 392 9.43 -8.67 26.70
C LEU A 392 9.19 -9.09 28.16
N ASP A 393 9.52 -8.21 29.11
CA ASP A 393 9.37 -8.44 30.55
C ASP A 393 7.90 -8.60 30.95
N ALA A 394 6.98 -7.93 30.24
CA ALA A 394 5.54 -8.09 30.42
C ALA A 394 4.99 -9.39 29.79
N GLY A 395 5.83 -10.22 29.16
CA GLY A 395 5.41 -11.47 28.51
C GLY A 395 4.54 -11.27 27.27
N LEU A 396 4.55 -10.07 26.67
CA LEU A 396 3.74 -9.74 25.52
C LEU A 396 4.38 -10.28 24.24
N LEU A 397 3.55 -10.89 23.39
CA LEU A 397 4.00 -11.40 22.09
C LEU A 397 3.94 -10.29 21.04
N VAL A 398 5.05 -10.14 20.31
CA VAL A 398 5.19 -9.30 19.12
C VAL A 398 5.65 -10.18 17.98
N ARG A 399 5.06 -10.02 16.79
CA ARG A 399 5.42 -10.84 15.62
C ARG A 399 6.72 -10.41 14.97
N ARG A 400 6.92 -9.10 14.86
CA ARG A 400 8.08 -8.49 14.20
C ARG A 400 8.46 -7.17 14.84
N VAL A 401 9.75 -6.88 14.85
CA VAL A 401 10.30 -5.55 15.07
C VAL A 401 11.04 -5.18 13.79
N ASN A 402 10.55 -4.17 13.09
CA ASN A 402 11.16 -3.63 11.89
C ASN A 402 11.89 -2.33 12.24
N ILE A 403 13.10 -2.16 11.71
CA ILE A 403 13.91 -0.96 11.93
C ILE A 403 14.24 -0.43 10.55
N ARG A 404 13.77 0.78 10.26
CA ARG A 404 13.94 1.46 8.98
C ARG A 404 15.02 2.53 9.07
#